data_AF-B7AV57-F1
#
_entry.id   AF-B7AV57-F1
#
_cell.length_a   1.000
_cell.length_b   1.000
_cell.length_c   1.000
_cell.angle_alpha   90.00
_cell.angle_beta   90.00
_cell.angle_gamma   90.00
#
_symmetry.space_group_name_H-M   'P 1'
#
loop_
_entity.id
_entity.type
_entity.pdbx_description
1 polymer ?
#
loop_
_entity_poly.entity_id
_entity_poly.type
_entity_poly.pdbx_seq_one_letter_code
_entity_poly.pdbx_strand_id
1 'polypeptide(L)'
;MARRHIMESTFRLNLLNPQHAKINEVIKGLNPKIYKSKNQFLIEACEFYIDHYGEDDIPSKEEKRYEQFVTRDEIEKIKKGN
;
A
#
# COMPACT_ATOMS: atom_id res chain seq x y z
N MET A 1 -9.69 -9.30 24.55
CA MET A 1 -8.42 -9.89 24.05
C MET A 1 -8.21 -9.46 22.62
N ALA A 2 -7.09 -8.84 22.28
CA ALA A 2 -6.80 -8.49 20.90
C ALA A 2 -6.57 -9.77 20.08
N ARG A 3 -7.36 -9.97 19.01
CA ARG A 3 -7.14 -11.08 18.08
C ARG A 3 -5.87 -10.77 17.29
N ARG A 4 -4.74 -11.38 17.69
CA ARG A 4 -3.38 -11.10 17.15
C ARG A 4 -3.21 -11.27 15.63
N HIS A 5 -4.21 -11.81 14.94
CA HIS A 5 -4.21 -12.08 13.49
C HIS A 5 -5.25 -11.25 12.73
N ILE A 6 -5.97 -10.33 13.39
CA ILE A 6 -6.95 -9.47 12.72
C ILE A 6 -6.44 -8.04 12.78
N MET A 7 -6.19 -7.47 11.60
CA MET A 7 -5.97 -6.04 11.43
C MET A 7 -7.29 -5.40 11.00
N GLU A 8 -7.74 -4.39 11.75
CA GLU A 8 -8.88 -3.57 11.35
C GLU A 8 -8.38 -2.33 10.63
N SER A 9 -9.04 -1.95 9.55
CA SER A 9 -8.70 -0.76 8.76
C SER A 9 -9.97 -0.10 8.26
N THR A 10 -9.97 1.23 8.20
CA THR A 10 -11.13 2.01 7.76
C THR A 10 -11.01 2.34 6.28
N PHE A 11 -12.05 2.04 5.50
CA PHE A 11 -12.15 2.43 4.09
C PHE A 11 -13.13 3.60 3.94
N ARG A 12 -12.59 4.83 3.83
CA ARG A 12 -13.40 6.06 3.76
C ARG A 12 -13.63 6.48 2.31
N LEU A 13 -14.90 6.69 1.96
CA LEU A 13 -15.30 7.17 0.63
C LEU A 13 -15.89 8.58 0.71
N ASN A 14 -15.45 9.48 -0.17
CA ASN A 14 -16.06 10.80 -0.34
C ASN A 14 -17.13 10.72 -1.44
N LEU A 15 -18.41 10.79 -1.08
CA LEU A 15 -19.50 10.65 -2.06
C LEU A 15 -19.63 11.84 -3.03
N LEU A 16 -18.95 12.96 -2.77
CA LEU A 16 -18.83 14.05 -3.74
C LEU A 16 -17.78 13.76 -4.83
N ASN A 17 -16.87 12.80 -4.59
CA ASN A 17 -15.96 12.32 -5.62
C ASN A 17 -16.68 11.25 -6.46
N PRO A 18 -16.86 11.45 -7.79
CA PRO A 18 -17.58 10.51 -8.65
C PRO A 18 -16.99 9.09 -8.66
N GLN A 19 -15.68 8.96 -8.55
CA GLN A 19 -15.00 7.65 -8.51
C GLN A 19 -15.38 6.89 -7.23
N HIS A 20 -15.36 7.57 -6.09
CA HIS A 20 -15.72 6.98 -4.80
C HIS A 20 -17.21 6.65 -4.74
N ALA A 21 -18.06 7.52 -5.30
CA ALA A 21 -19.49 7.27 -5.42
C ALA A 21 -19.78 6.00 -6.24
N LYS A 22 -19.12 5.85 -7.40
CA LYS A 22 -19.21 4.64 -8.23
C LYS A 22 -18.81 3.38 -7.46
N ILE A 23 -17.69 3.43 -6.74
CA ILE A 23 -17.21 2.31 -5.91
C ILE A 23 -18.23 1.97 -4.81
N ASN A 24 -18.77 2.99 -4.13
CA ASN A 24 -19.79 2.79 -3.09
C ASN A 24 -21.05 2.09 -3.62
N GLU A 25 -21.54 2.46 -4.81
CA GLU A 25 -22.74 1.84 -5.39
C GLU A 25 -22.50 0.35 -5.70
N VAL A 26 -21.35 0.00 -6.26
CA VAL A 26 -20.98 -1.40 -6.52
C VAL A 26 -20.88 -2.18 -5.20
N ILE A 27 -20.19 -1.65 -4.19
CA ILE A 27 -19.97 -2.33 -2.91
C ILE A 27 -21.29 -2.51 -2.13
N LYS A 28 -22.20 -1.54 -2.21
CA LYS A 28 -23.54 -1.63 -1.60
C LYS A 28 -24.41 -2.68 -2.29
N GLY A 29 -24.31 -2.78 -3.62
CA GLY A 29 -25.07 -3.72 -4.46
C GLY A 29 -24.39 -5.06 -4.71
N LEU A 30 -23.38 -5.45 -3.92
CA LEU A 30 -22.66 -6.71 -4.14
C LEU A 30 -23.61 -7.89 -4.13
N ASN A 31 -23.49 -8.75 -5.13
CA ASN A 31 -24.25 -9.99 -5.22
C ASN A 31 -23.73 -10.99 -4.17
N PRO A 32 -24.52 -11.35 -3.14
CA PRO A 32 -24.08 -12.23 -2.08
C PRO A 32 -23.86 -13.69 -2.54
N LYS A 33 -24.35 -14.05 -3.73
CA LYS A 33 -24.08 -15.36 -4.35
C LYS A 33 -22.66 -15.47 -4.90
N ILE A 34 -22.01 -14.34 -5.19
CA ILE A 34 -20.65 -14.29 -5.74
C ILE A 34 -19.66 -13.93 -4.62
N TYR A 35 -19.93 -12.82 -3.91
CA TYR A 35 -19.06 -12.31 -2.85
C TYR A 35 -19.73 -12.46 -1.49
N LYS A 36 -19.07 -13.14 -0.55
CA LYS A 36 -19.63 -13.37 0.80
C LYS A 36 -19.53 -12.13 1.69
N SER A 37 -18.66 -11.18 1.34
CA SER A 37 -18.53 -9.92 2.06
C SER A 37 -17.91 -8.81 1.20
N LYS A 38 -18.08 -7.57 1.63
CA LYS A 38 -17.39 -6.40 1.06
C LYS A 38 -15.87 -6.53 1.18
N ASN A 39 -15.39 -7.08 2.30
CA ASN A 39 -13.96 -7.27 2.54
C ASN A 39 -13.36 -8.27 1.57
N GLN A 40 -14.05 -9.38 1.29
CA GLN A 40 -13.60 -10.36 0.30
C GLN A 40 -13.42 -9.69 -1.08
N PHE A 41 -14.43 -8.95 -1.54
CA PHE A 41 -14.35 -8.22 -2.80
C PHE A 41 -13.18 -7.23 -2.84
N LEU A 42 -12.98 -6.46 -1.78
CA LEU A 42 -11.87 -5.49 -1.70
C LEU A 42 -10.50 -6.17 -1.71
N ILE A 43 -10.35 -7.30 -1.03
CA ILE A 43 -9.09 -8.06 -0.99
C ILE A 43 -8.76 -8.60 -2.39
N GLU A 44 -9.71 -9.25 -3.05
CA GLU A 44 -9.52 -9.80 -4.40
C GLU A 44 -9.20 -8.70 -5.42
N ALA A 45 -9.83 -7.52 -5.30
CA ALA A 45 -9.54 -6.38 -6.18
C ALA A 45 -8.11 -5.83 -5.95
N CYS A 46 -7.65 -5.77 -4.70
CA CYS A 46 -6.29 -5.36 -4.38
C CYS A 46 -5.26 -6.38 -4.87
N GLU A 47 -5.51 -7.68 -4.64
CA GLU A 47 -4.65 -8.78 -5.11
C GLU A 47 -4.50 -8.75 -6.64
N PHE A 48 -5.62 -8.64 -7.36
CA PHE A 48 -5.60 -8.49 -8.82
C PHE A 48 -4.75 -7.29 -9.25
N TYR A 49 -4.88 -6.14 -8.57
CA TYR A 49 -4.09 -4.95 -8.91
C TYR A 49 -2.59 -5.17 -8.66
N ILE A 50 -2.21 -5.77 -7.53
CA ILE A 50 -0.81 -6.06 -7.20
C ILE A 50 -0.20 -7.02 -8.23
N ASP A 51 -0.90 -8.09 -8.56
CA ASP A 51 -0.42 -9.12 -9.50
C ASP A 51 -0.22 -8.58 -10.93
N HIS A 52 -1.04 -7.61 -11.36
CA HIS A 52 -1.02 -7.10 -12.73
C HIS A 52 -0.13 -5.87 -12.93
N TYR A 53 0.11 -5.08 -11.87
CA TYR A 53 0.89 -3.84 -11.96
C TYR A 53 2.27 -3.92 -11.28
N GLY A 54 2.58 -5.04 -10.61
CA GLY A 54 3.89 -5.31 -10.02
C GLY A 54 3.98 -4.89 -8.56
N GLU A 55 4.31 -5.84 -7.70
CA GLU A 55 4.45 -5.63 -6.25
C GLU A 55 5.56 -4.63 -5.90
N ASP A 56 6.58 -4.46 -6.75
CA ASP A 56 7.75 -3.63 -6.48
C ASP A 56 7.54 -2.12 -6.66
N ASP A 57 6.52 -1.71 -7.41
CA ASP A 57 6.26 -0.30 -7.78
C ASP A 57 5.12 0.34 -6.98
N ILE A 58 4.36 -0.46 -6.23
CA ILE A 58 3.19 -0.01 -5.45
C ILE A 58 3.58 0.51 -4.06
N PRO A 59 4.29 -0.25 -3.20
CA PRO A 59 4.84 0.30 -1.98
C PRO A 59 5.98 1.24 -2.34
N SER A 60 5.99 2.44 -1.76
CA SER A 60 7.16 3.31 -1.84
C SER A 60 8.35 2.52 -1.31
N LYS A 61 9.35 2.24 -2.15
CA LYS A 61 10.68 1.85 -1.67
C LYS A 61 11.06 2.95 -0.70
N GLU A 62 11.11 2.68 0.60
CA GLU A 62 11.71 3.63 1.52
C GLU A 62 13.10 3.88 0.98
N GLU A 63 13.34 5.07 0.43
CA GLU A 63 14.70 5.50 0.13
C GLU A 63 15.45 5.35 1.44
N LYS A 64 16.31 4.34 1.53
CA LYS A 64 17.18 4.15 2.67
C LYS A 64 18.05 5.39 2.75
N ARG A 65 17.61 6.40 3.50
CA ARG A 65 18.31 7.67 3.77
C ARG A 65 19.71 7.49 4.38
N TYR A 66 20.13 6.24 4.62
CA TYR A 66 21.40 5.86 5.18
C TYR A 66 22.55 5.77 4.17
N GLU A 67 22.31 5.82 2.85
CA GLU A 67 23.37 5.69 1.84
C GLU A 67 24.20 6.98 1.59
N GLN A 68 23.89 8.09 2.26
CA GLN A 68 24.60 9.38 2.05
C GLN A 68 25.53 9.81 3.20
N PHE A 69 25.81 8.95 4.18
CA PHE A 69 26.78 9.26 5.23
C PHE A 69 28.14 8.68 4.87
N VAL A 70 29.08 9.56 4.53
CA VAL A 70 30.50 9.23 4.44
C VAL A 70 31.06 9.17 5.86
N THR A 71 31.70 8.07 6.22
CA THR A 71 32.35 7.90 7.52
C THR A 71 33.56 8.83 7.66
N ARG A 72 33.94 9.20 8.90
CA ARG A 72 35.13 10.05 9.14
C ARG A 72 36.39 9.50 8.47
N ASP A 73 36.52 8.17 8.44
CA ASP A 73 37.67 7.47 7.86
C ASP A 73 37.72 7.62 6.33
N GLU A 74 36.56 7.64 5.67
CA GLU A 74 36.45 7.90 4.23
C GLU A 74 36.77 9.35 3.88
N ILE A 75 36.37 10.32 4.72
CA ILE A 75 36.74 11.73 4.57
C ILE A 75 38.27 11.92 4.70
N GLU A 76 38.92 11.22 5.63
CA GLU A 76 40.38 11.29 5.79
C GLU A 76 41.14 10.71 4.59
N LYS A 77 40.61 9.65 3.97
CA LYS A 77 41.20 9.07 2.75
C LYS A 77 41.08 10.02 1.55
N ILE A 78 39.94 10.70 1.41
CA ILE A 78 39.73 11.70 0.33
C ILE A 78 40.69 12.88 0.50
N LYS A 79 40.95 13.33 1.74
CA LYS A 79 41.89 14.44 2.00
C LYS A 79 43.36 14.12 1.74
N LYS A 80 43.76 12.85 1.77
CA LYS A 80 45.16 12.42 1.58
C LYS A 80 45.50 12.07 0.12
N GLY A 81 44.52 12.11 -0.78
CA GLY A 81 44.66 11.72 -2.19
C GLY A 81 44.75 12.87 -3.19
N ASN A 82 44.94 14.12 -2.73
CA ASN A 82 45.22 15.30 -3.58
C ASN A 82 46.53 15.96 -3.16
#